data_AF-A0A2V3U571-F1
#
_entry.id   AF-A0A2V3U571-F1
#
_cell.length_a   1.000
_cell.length_b   1.000
_cell.length_c   1.000
_cell.angle_alpha   90.00
_cell.angle_beta   90.00
_cell.angle_gamma   90.00
#
_symmetry.space_group_name_H-M   'P 1'
#
loop_
_entity.id
_entity.type
_entity.pdbx_description
1 polymer ?
#
loop_
_entity_poly.entity_id
_entity_poly.type
_entity_poly.pdbx_seq_one_letter_code
_entity_poly.pdbx_strand_id
1 'polypeptide(L)'
;MVIITQGGQDVIWSCAGANTITPGGGADTIYLEYGHTTLRYESLSDSTLTATDGISFFTHGRDKIDLTGLGLSLASQEVLEAAQAAAATQTSLSAALDVFAQLIGRHGAGYFSYGDYIYAFGNNGSAAFSSTDDLVIRLGGSIGFTSEDFIF
;
A
#
# COMPACT_ATOMS: atom_id res chain seq x y z
N MET A 1 14.12 -5.21 -14.84
CA MET A 1 15.21 -4.80 -13.93
C MET A 1 14.83 -5.14 -12.50
N VAL A 2 15.79 -5.29 -11.60
CA VAL A 2 15.53 -5.42 -10.16
C VAL A 2 16.15 -4.22 -9.45
N ILE A 3 15.37 -3.51 -8.65
CA ILE A 3 15.80 -2.41 -7.78
C ILE A 3 15.51 -2.84 -6.35
N ILE A 4 16.51 -2.77 -5.47
CA ILE A 4 16.35 -3.03 -4.05
C ILE A 4 17.02 -1.87 -3.33
N THR A 5 16.27 -1.18 -2.48
CA THR A 5 16.83 -0.21 -1.54
C THR A 5 16.87 -0.82 -0.15
N GLN A 6 17.65 -0.23 0.75
CA GLN A 6 17.80 -0.76 2.12
C GLN A 6 16.91 0.02 3.09
N GLY A 7 17.09 1.33 3.11
CA GLY A 7 16.25 2.23 3.85
C GLY A 7 16.79 3.65 3.82
N GLY A 8 16.03 4.58 4.40
CA GLY A 8 16.23 6.01 4.21
C GLY A 8 15.08 6.60 3.39
N GLN A 9 15.27 7.80 2.87
CA GLN A 9 14.30 8.41 1.97
C GLN A 9 14.88 8.35 0.57
N ASP A 10 14.49 7.33 -0.19
CA ASP A 10 14.96 7.11 -1.54
C ASP A 10 14.04 7.75 -2.57
N VAL A 11 14.63 8.13 -3.71
CA VAL A 11 13.86 8.54 -4.88
C VAL A 11 14.11 7.54 -5.99
N ILE A 12 13.06 6.82 -6.37
CA ILE A 12 13.14 5.64 -7.22
C ILE A 12 12.37 5.90 -8.51
N TRP A 13 13.03 5.69 -9.66
CA TRP A 13 12.39 5.70 -10.96
C TRP A 13 12.43 4.30 -11.58
N SER A 14 11.26 3.82 -11.99
CA SER A 14 11.18 2.68 -12.89
C SER A 14 11.68 3.05 -14.29
N CYS A 15 12.24 2.07 -15.00
CA CYS A 15 12.63 2.22 -16.40
C CYS A 15 11.68 1.44 -17.31
N ALA A 16 11.82 1.54 -18.63
CA ALA A 16 11.00 0.76 -19.55
C ALA A 16 11.19 -0.77 -19.36
N GLY A 17 10.14 -1.53 -19.63
CA GLY A 17 10.14 -3.00 -19.52
C GLY A 17 9.55 -3.52 -18.21
N ALA A 18 9.84 -4.78 -17.87
CA ALA A 18 9.37 -5.39 -16.63
C ALA A 18 10.33 -5.09 -15.48
N ASN A 19 9.84 -4.53 -14.38
CA ASN A 19 10.62 -4.17 -13.20
C ASN A 19 10.08 -4.83 -11.94
N THR A 20 11.00 -5.17 -11.04
CA THR A 20 10.69 -5.49 -9.66
C THR A 20 11.42 -4.50 -8.78
N ILE A 21 10.69 -3.82 -7.90
CA ILE A 21 11.21 -2.82 -6.98
C ILE A 21 10.86 -3.28 -5.58
N THR A 22 11.88 -3.45 -4.73
CA THR A 22 11.70 -3.65 -3.28
C THR A 22 12.18 -2.36 -2.60
N PRO A 23 11.28 -1.41 -2.29
CA PRO A 23 11.64 -0.28 -1.45
C PRO A 23 11.92 -0.79 -0.04
N GLY A 24 13.06 -0.37 0.51
CA GLY A 24 13.43 -0.64 1.88
C GLY A 24 12.70 0.29 2.84
N GLY A 25 13.06 0.25 4.13
CA GLY A 25 12.37 1.05 5.14
C GLY A 25 12.60 2.56 5.01
N GLY A 26 11.53 3.35 5.02
CA GLY A 26 11.61 4.81 5.09
C GLY A 26 10.54 5.47 4.22
N ALA A 27 10.65 6.77 3.98
CA ALA A 27 9.61 7.49 3.22
C ALA A 27 10.08 7.66 1.78
N ASP A 28 9.87 6.64 0.95
CA ASP A 28 10.36 6.65 -0.42
C ASP A 28 9.42 7.39 -1.37
N THR A 29 9.99 7.99 -2.41
CA THR A 29 9.25 8.59 -3.52
C THR A 29 9.48 7.78 -4.79
N ILE A 30 8.43 7.12 -5.28
CA ILE A 30 8.51 6.11 -6.34
C ILE A 30 7.73 6.56 -7.57
N TYR A 31 8.38 6.56 -8.74
CA TYR A 31 7.80 6.97 -10.02
C TYR A 31 7.70 5.79 -11.00
N LEU A 32 6.46 5.43 -11.36
CA LEU A 32 6.11 4.32 -12.25
C LEU A 32 5.76 4.79 -13.67
N GLU A 33 6.70 5.40 -14.40
CA GLU A 33 6.37 6.07 -15.68
C GLU A 33 6.22 5.11 -16.87
N TYR A 34 6.99 4.00 -16.93
CA TYR A 34 7.01 3.11 -18.09
C TYR A 34 7.10 1.63 -17.72
N GLY A 35 6.46 0.77 -18.52
CA GLY A 35 6.57 -0.67 -18.39
C GLY A 35 5.69 -1.29 -17.30
N HIS A 36 5.92 -2.57 -17.00
CA HIS A 36 5.18 -3.31 -15.97
C HIS A 36 6.03 -3.36 -14.71
N THR A 37 5.58 -2.74 -13.63
CA THR A 37 6.33 -2.74 -12.37
C THR A 37 5.60 -3.51 -11.29
N THR A 38 6.32 -4.43 -10.65
CA THR A 38 5.91 -5.07 -9.40
C THR A 38 6.67 -4.42 -8.25
N LEU A 39 5.94 -3.74 -7.37
CA LEU A 39 6.45 -3.23 -6.10
C LEU A 39 6.27 -4.30 -5.04
N ARG A 40 7.37 -4.84 -4.51
CA ARG A 40 7.36 -5.90 -3.51
C ARG A 40 7.70 -5.34 -2.14
N TYR A 41 6.84 -5.63 -1.16
CA TYR A 41 7.09 -5.31 0.24
C TYR A 41 7.41 -6.61 0.99
N GLU A 42 8.52 -6.63 1.71
CA GLU A 42 9.03 -7.83 2.40
C GLU A 42 8.85 -7.73 3.93
N SER A 43 8.62 -6.53 4.45
CA SER A 43 8.24 -6.27 5.85
C SER A 43 7.10 -5.25 5.93
N LEU A 44 6.27 -5.35 6.97
CA LEU A 44 5.26 -4.33 7.27
C LEU A 44 5.88 -2.97 7.64
N SER A 45 7.13 -3.00 8.11
CA SER A 45 7.90 -1.79 8.47
C SER A 45 8.53 -1.09 7.26
N ASP A 46 8.45 -1.66 6.06
CA ASP A 46 9.07 -1.06 4.86
C ASP A 46 8.41 0.29 4.53
N SER A 47 7.09 0.40 4.73
CA SER A 47 6.36 1.67 4.56
C SER A 47 5.31 1.83 5.66
N THR A 48 5.57 2.72 6.62
CA THR A 48 4.70 2.93 7.79
C THR A 48 3.95 4.26 7.69
N LEU A 49 2.98 4.55 8.56
CA LEU A 49 2.33 5.88 8.52
C LEU A 49 3.32 7.03 8.81
N THR A 50 4.34 6.79 9.63
CA THR A 50 5.36 7.82 9.92
C THR A 50 6.41 7.97 8.82
N ALA A 51 6.54 6.96 7.96
CA ALA A 51 7.49 6.91 6.85
C ALA A 51 6.80 6.22 5.67
N THR A 52 5.83 6.93 5.07
CA THR A 52 4.96 6.37 4.05
C THR A 52 5.56 6.55 2.67
N ASP A 53 5.65 5.45 1.92
CA ASP A 53 6.00 5.46 0.51
C ASP A 53 4.93 6.16 -0.32
N GLY A 54 5.40 7.08 -1.17
CA GLY A 54 4.59 7.76 -2.16
C GLY A 54 4.83 7.23 -3.56
N ILE A 55 3.84 6.53 -4.11
CA ILE A 55 3.87 6.01 -5.48
C ILE A 55 3.12 6.96 -6.42
N SER A 56 3.81 7.41 -7.46
CA SER A 56 3.26 8.20 -8.56
C SER A 56 3.21 7.37 -9.85
N PHE A 57 2.24 7.68 -10.72
CA PHE A 57 2.07 7.08 -12.05
C PHE A 57 1.72 5.58 -12.08
N PHE A 58 1.32 5.00 -10.94
CA PHE A 58 0.78 3.65 -10.92
C PHE A 58 -0.36 3.48 -11.94
N THR A 59 -0.32 2.42 -12.74
CA THR A 59 -1.41 2.11 -13.66
C THR A 59 -2.04 0.76 -13.35
N HIS A 60 -3.34 0.82 -13.05
CA HIS A 60 -4.21 -0.34 -12.88
C HIS A 60 -4.07 -1.35 -14.03
N GLY A 61 -4.07 -2.63 -13.69
CA GLY A 61 -3.99 -3.75 -14.64
C GLY A 61 -2.60 -3.97 -15.23
N ARG A 62 -1.64 -3.07 -14.99
CA ARG A 62 -0.26 -3.15 -15.50
C ARG A 62 0.75 -3.30 -14.37
N ASP A 63 0.70 -2.38 -13.41
CA ASP A 63 1.56 -2.36 -12.24
C ASP A 63 0.92 -3.17 -11.11
N LYS A 64 1.74 -3.72 -10.21
CA LYS A 64 1.29 -4.61 -9.13
C LYS A 64 1.95 -4.27 -7.79
N ILE A 65 1.20 -4.45 -6.71
CA ILE A 65 1.71 -4.45 -5.33
C ILE A 65 1.79 -5.92 -4.86
N ASP A 66 3.00 -6.40 -4.62
CA ASP A 66 3.30 -7.75 -4.18
C ASP A 66 3.50 -7.77 -2.66
N LEU A 67 2.54 -8.41 -1.98
CA LEU A 67 2.49 -8.58 -0.53
C LEU A 67 2.67 -10.06 -0.12
N THR A 68 3.07 -10.93 -1.06
CA THR A 68 3.24 -12.37 -0.83
C THR A 68 4.18 -12.68 0.33
N GLY A 69 5.22 -11.85 0.52
CA GLY A 69 6.19 -11.99 1.61
C GLY A 69 5.64 -11.74 3.01
N LEU A 70 4.47 -11.11 3.12
CA LEU A 70 3.90 -10.65 4.38
C LEU A 70 2.88 -11.62 4.99
N GLY A 71 2.44 -12.63 4.22
CA GLY A 71 1.44 -13.60 4.68
C GLY A 71 0.08 -12.97 4.99
N LEU A 72 -0.25 -11.86 4.34
CA LEU A 72 -1.53 -11.18 4.47
C LEU A 72 -2.59 -11.83 3.58
N SER A 73 -3.86 -11.54 3.85
CA SER A 73 -4.97 -11.92 2.97
C SER A 73 -5.84 -10.71 2.69
N LEU A 74 -6.23 -10.52 1.43
CA LEU A 74 -7.15 -9.46 1.07
C LEU A 74 -8.51 -9.68 1.75
N ALA A 75 -9.03 -8.63 2.38
CA ALA A 75 -10.39 -8.66 2.90
C ALA A 75 -11.41 -8.85 1.77
N SER A 76 -12.52 -9.53 2.07
CA SER A 76 -13.61 -9.69 1.10
C SER A 76 -14.17 -8.34 0.66
N GLN A 77 -14.69 -8.27 -0.57
CA GLN A 77 -15.26 -7.04 -1.15
C GLN A 77 -16.28 -6.36 -0.21
N GLU A 78 -17.16 -7.14 0.43
CA GLU A 78 -18.15 -6.64 1.39
C GLU A 78 -17.49 -5.90 2.57
N VAL A 79 -16.40 -6.45 3.10
CA VAL A 79 -15.63 -5.84 4.20
C VAL A 79 -14.89 -4.60 3.73
N LEU A 80 -14.31 -4.62 2.53
CA LEU A 80 -13.62 -3.45 1.96
C LEU A 80 -14.58 -2.27 1.75
N GLU A 81 -15.80 -2.54 1.27
CA GLU A 81 -16.83 -1.50 1.08
C GLU A 81 -17.30 -0.91 2.40
N ALA A 82 -17.55 -1.76 3.41
CA ALA A 82 -17.89 -1.31 4.76
C ALA A 82 -16.76 -0.48 5.40
N ALA A 83 -15.51 -0.93 5.24
CA ALA A 83 -14.34 -0.26 5.78
C ALA A 83 -14.08 1.08 5.10
N GLN A 84 -14.22 1.18 3.78
CA GLN A 84 -14.16 2.43 3.04
C GLN A 84 -15.22 3.43 3.53
N ALA A 85 -16.46 2.99 3.74
CA ALA A 85 -17.54 3.85 4.21
C ALA A 85 -17.25 4.39 5.63
N ALA A 86 -16.73 3.55 6.53
CA ALA A 86 -16.39 3.93 7.89
C ALA A 86 -15.13 4.81 7.98
N ALA A 87 -14.13 4.57 7.12
CA ALA A 87 -12.93 5.39 7.02
C ALA A 87 -13.26 6.81 6.48
N ALA A 88 -14.22 6.92 5.56
CA ALA A 88 -14.63 8.19 4.97
C ALA A 88 -15.31 9.16 5.96
N THR A 89 -15.78 8.69 7.12
CA THR A 89 -16.36 9.57 8.16
C THR A 89 -15.30 10.19 9.07
N GLN A 90 -14.05 9.75 8.97
CA GLN A 90 -12.97 10.21 9.84
C GLN A 90 -12.37 11.53 9.34
N THR A 91 -11.86 12.34 10.26
CA THR A 91 -11.29 13.66 9.96
C THR A 91 -9.77 13.66 9.83
N SER A 92 -9.11 12.56 10.24
CA SER A 92 -7.68 12.34 10.05
C SER A 92 -7.42 10.99 9.39
N LEU A 93 -6.34 10.91 8.61
CA LEU A 93 -5.91 9.66 7.98
C LEU A 93 -5.60 8.57 9.03
N SER A 94 -5.00 8.95 10.17
CA SER A 94 -4.71 8.01 11.26
C SER A 94 -5.98 7.36 11.82
N ALA A 95 -7.06 8.13 12.01
CA ALA A 95 -8.34 7.60 12.45
C ALA A 95 -9.02 6.76 11.36
N ALA A 96 -8.90 7.18 10.10
CA ALA A 96 -9.39 6.42 8.96
C ALA A 96 -8.74 5.03 8.86
N LEU A 97 -7.41 4.99 9.00
CA LEU A 97 -6.62 3.74 9.03
C LEU A 97 -6.99 2.85 10.21
N ASP A 98 -7.17 3.41 11.41
CA ASP A 98 -7.55 2.61 12.59
C ASP A 98 -8.92 1.95 12.43
N VAL A 99 -9.92 2.69 11.95
CA VAL A 99 -11.25 2.14 11.67
C VAL A 99 -11.18 1.09 10.55
N PHE A 100 -10.38 1.34 9.52
CA PHE A 100 -10.18 0.40 8.42
C PHE A 100 -9.54 -0.91 8.89
N ALA A 101 -8.46 -0.82 9.69
CA ALA A 101 -7.75 -1.96 10.27
C ALA A 101 -8.66 -2.84 11.14
N GLN A 102 -9.50 -2.22 11.96
CA GLN A 102 -10.45 -2.94 12.83
C GLN A 102 -11.48 -3.75 12.05
N LEU A 103 -11.86 -3.29 10.84
CA LEU A 103 -12.85 -3.95 10.00
C LEU A 103 -12.25 -5.06 9.13
N ILE A 104 -11.08 -4.83 8.53
CA ILE A 104 -10.43 -5.87 7.72
C ILE A 104 -9.85 -7.01 8.56
N GLY A 105 -9.63 -6.77 9.86
CA GLY A 105 -9.18 -7.78 10.80
C GLY A 105 -7.66 -7.99 10.82
N ARG A 106 -7.24 -8.95 11.64
CA ARG A 106 -5.83 -9.28 11.92
C ARG A 106 -5.21 -9.95 10.67
N HIS A 107 -3.98 -9.59 10.32
CA HIS A 107 -3.30 -10.07 9.09
C HIS A 107 -4.08 -9.78 7.79
N GLY A 108 -4.99 -8.80 7.82
CA GLY A 108 -5.75 -8.38 6.66
C GLY A 108 -4.95 -7.43 5.78
N ALA A 109 -5.19 -7.48 4.48
CA ALA A 109 -4.82 -6.42 3.55
C ALA A 109 -6.07 -5.79 2.95
N GLY A 110 -5.94 -4.55 2.51
CA GLY A 110 -7.01 -3.84 1.84
C GLY A 110 -6.55 -2.55 1.21
N TYR A 111 -7.50 -1.82 0.66
CA TYR A 111 -7.26 -0.51 0.10
C TYR A 111 -8.49 0.37 0.23
N PHE A 112 -8.28 1.67 0.34
CA PHE A 112 -9.35 2.65 0.40
C PHE A 112 -8.86 4.01 -0.12
N SER A 113 -9.78 4.81 -0.62
CA SER A 113 -9.55 6.21 -0.96
C SER A 113 -9.74 7.09 0.28
N TYR A 114 -8.84 8.05 0.47
CA TYR A 114 -8.95 9.08 1.50
C TYR A 114 -8.33 10.38 0.99
N GLY A 115 -9.12 11.46 0.96
CA GLY A 115 -8.73 12.68 0.26
C GLY A 115 -8.51 12.42 -1.24
N ASP A 116 -7.39 12.92 -1.77
CA ASP A 116 -7.03 12.77 -3.20
C ASP A 116 -6.20 11.51 -3.50
N TYR A 117 -5.97 10.65 -2.51
CA TYR A 117 -5.08 9.50 -2.60
C TYR A 117 -5.82 8.19 -2.36
N ILE A 118 -5.23 7.11 -2.88
CA ILE A 118 -5.57 5.74 -2.52
C ILE A 118 -4.49 5.24 -1.58
N TYR A 119 -4.92 4.56 -0.52
CA TYR A 119 -4.03 3.92 0.44
C TYR A 119 -4.21 2.42 0.31
N ALA A 120 -3.13 1.72 -0.05
CA ALA A 120 -3.03 0.29 0.12
C ALA A 120 -2.48 0.00 1.52
N PHE A 121 -3.02 -1.01 2.18
CA PHE A 121 -2.83 -1.24 3.60
C PHE A 121 -2.60 -2.73 3.89
N GLY A 122 -1.70 -3.01 4.82
CA GLY A 122 -1.47 -4.33 5.40
C GLY A 122 -1.42 -4.25 6.91
N ASN A 123 -2.37 -4.90 7.58
CA ASN A 123 -2.46 -4.96 9.04
C ASN A 123 -1.58 -6.08 9.58
N ASN A 124 -0.87 -5.82 10.66
CA ASN A 124 -0.19 -6.84 11.41
C ASN A 124 -1.19 -7.75 12.16
N GLY A 125 -0.67 -8.59 13.06
CA GLY A 125 -1.49 -9.47 13.89
C GLY A 125 -2.34 -8.78 14.96
N SER A 126 -2.44 -7.45 14.97
CA SER A 126 -3.32 -6.64 15.82
C SER A 126 -4.63 -6.32 15.10
N ALA A 127 -5.66 -5.96 15.86
CA ALA A 127 -6.90 -5.46 15.28
C ALA A 127 -6.86 -3.94 15.04
N ALA A 128 -6.07 -3.21 15.82
CA ALA A 128 -5.94 -1.75 15.73
C ALA A 128 -4.72 -1.36 14.90
N PHE A 129 -4.82 -0.21 14.25
CA PHE A 129 -3.74 0.30 13.41
C PHE A 129 -2.52 0.75 14.25
N SER A 130 -1.33 0.31 13.86
CA SER A 130 -0.05 0.80 14.38
C SER A 130 0.67 1.66 13.35
N SER A 131 0.98 2.91 13.72
CA SER A 131 1.70 3.84 12.83
C SER A 131 3.14 3.44 12.53
N THR A 132 3.68 2.44 13.21
CA THR A 132 5.06 1.97 13.10
C THR A 132 5.19 0.50 12.67
N ASP A 133 4.12 -0.29 12.84
CA ASP A 133 4.17 -1.75 12.63
C ASP A 133 3.23 -2.24 11.53
N ASP A 134 2.36 -1.38 11.01
CA ASP A 134 1.50 -1.69 9.88
C ASP A 134 1.96 -1.01 8.60
N LEU A 135 1.74 -1.71 7.49
CA LEU A 135 2.09 -1.25 6.17
C LEU A 135 1.03 -0.28 5.64
N VAL A 136 1.46 0.90 5.22
CA VAL A 136 0.62 1.88 4.51
C VAL A 136 1.37 2.35 3.28
N ILE A 137 0.75 2.28 2.11
CA ILE A 137 1.33 2.71 0.85
C ILE A 137 0.41 3.76 0.25
N ARG A 138 0.94 4.93 -0.11
CA ARG A 138 0.15 6.01 -0.71
C ARG A 138 0.32 6.01 -2.22
N LEU A 139 -0.79 5.83 -2.94
CA LEU A 139 -0.86 5.89 -4.39
C LEU A 139 -1.48 7.21 -4.83
N GLY A 140 -0.86 7.87 -5.81
CA GLY A 140 -1.35 9.11 -6.40
C GLY A 140 -2.62 8.91 -7.25
N GLY A 141 -3.69 9.62 -6.89
CA GLY A 141 -4.89 9.84 -7.71
C GLY A 141 -5.97 8.76 -7.64
N SER A 142 -7.08 9.02 -8.34
CA SER A 142 -8.14 8.04 -8.62
C SER A 142 -7.74 7.20 -9.84
N ILE A 143 -6.69 6.42 -9.65
CA ILE A 143 -6.34 5.30 -10.51
C ILE A 143 -7.38 4.20 -10.20
N GLY A 144 -7.91 3.49 -11.21
CA GLY A 144 -8.93 2.45 -11.01
C GLY A 144 -8.43 1.23 -10.25
N PHE A 145 -7.72 1.42 -9.14
CA PHE A 145 -7.04 0.43 -8.34
C PHE A 145 -8.04 -0.54 -7.74
N THR A 146 -7.78 -1.83 -7.95
CA THR A 146 -8.66 -2.90 -7.47
C THR A 146 -7.87 -4.01 -6.78
N SER A 147 -8.61 -4.99 -6.26
CA SER A 147 -8.04 -6.25 -5.78
C SER A 147 -7.13 -6.96 -6.80
N GLU A 148 -7.35 -6.76 -8.10
CA GLU A 148 -6.51 -7.36 -9.15
C GLU A 148 -5.09 -6.80 -9.17
N ASP A 149 -4.86 -5.62 -8.57
CA ASP A 149 -3.55 -4.98 -8.53
C ASP A 149 -2.65 -5.51 -7.42
N PHE A 150 -3.16 -6.39 -6.57
CA PHE A 150 -2.37 -7.07 -5.55
C PHE A 150 -1.90 -8.45 -5.99
N ILE A 151 -0.79 -8.89 -5.39
CA ILE A 151 -0.30 -10.26 -5.41
C ILE A 151 -0.16 -10.70 -3.94
N PHE A 152 -0.76 -11.84 -3.59
CA PHE A 152 -0.74 -12.45 -2.26
C PHE A 152 -0.21 -13.88 -2.33
#